data_AF-A0A3B4XET6-F1
#
_entry.id   AF-A0A3B4XET6-F1
#
_cell.length_a   1.000
_cell.length_b   1.000
_cell.length_c   1.000
_cell.angle_alpha   90.00
_cell.angle_beta   90.00
_cell.angle_gamma   90.00
#
_symmetry.space_group_name_H-M   'P 1'
#
loop_
_entity.id
_entity.type
_entity.pdbx_description
1 polymer ?
#
loop_
_entity_poly.entity_id
_entity_poly.type
_entity_poly.pdbx_seq_one_letter_code
_entity_poly.pdbx_strand_id
1 'polypeptide(L)'
;MGFTGPLKYNKWKIKIAALRMYTCCVERINYDEFFDKCTLPDTLNSWFLVAQLHVWMCLVRMRQEGRAGKYMCRYIVHSMWEDVEQRSKIMGIDAIHRKEAMKVMTETFYAAIFGYDEGILSDDPVLAAALWRILFNRQCEDPKQLELMVEYVRKQMQYIDALDGEDLLLTGEVKWRPLVEENAQSILKVVTPTYNDTGL
;
A
#
# COMPACT_ATOMS: atom_id res chain seq x y z
N MET A 1 -1.10 -8.27 30.19
CA MET A 1 -1.69 -9.61 29.97
C MET A 1 -2.37 -9.61 28.61
N GLY A 2 -1.74 -10.20 27.59
CA GLY A 2 -2.30 -10.25 26.24
C GLY A 2 -3.23 -11.45 26.10
N PHE A 3 -4.51 -11.20 25.81
CA PHE A 3 -5.49 -12.26 25.55
C PHE A 3 -5.03 -13.16 24.40
N THR A 4 -4.76 -14.43 24.70
CA THR A 4 -4.28 -15.48 23.78
C THR A 4 -5.42 -16.26 23.10
N GLY A 5 -6.61 -15.66 22.95
CA GLY A 5 -7.76 -16.31 22.29
C GLY A 5 -7.55 -16.58 20.79
N PRO A 6 -8.40 -17.39 20.15
CA PRO A 6 -8.40 -17.57 18.70
C PRO A 6 -8.71 -16.24 17.97
N LEU A 7 -8.33 -16.15 16.69
CA LEU A 7 -8.71 -15.00 15.86
C LEU A 7 -10.22 -15.06 15.57
N LYS A 8 -10.85 -13.89 15.36
CA LYS A 8 -12.27 -13.76 14.99
C LYS A 8 -12.62 -14.58 13.74
N TYR A 9 -11.72 -14.62 12.76
CA TYR A 9 -11.90 -15.37 11.51
C TYR A 9 -10.81 -16.45 11.34
N ASN A 10 -11.12 -17.44 10.50
CA ASN A 10 -10.18 -18.50 10.13
C ASN A 10 -8.92 -17.89 9.48
N LYS A 11 -7.74 -18.30 9.97
CA LYS A 11 -6.43 -17.87 9.46
C LYS A 11 -6.32 -18.01 7.93
N TRP A 12 -6.80 -19.10 7.35
CA TRP A 12 -6.78 -19.31 5.90
C TRP A 12 -7.59 -18.28 5.13
N LYS A 13 -8.79 -17.92 5.62
CA LYS A 13 -9.60 -16.86 5.01
C LYS A 13 -8.86 -15.52 5.03
N ILE A 14 -8.27 -15.16 6.17
CA ILE A 14 -7.49 -13.92 6.30
C ILE A 14 -6.26 -13.93 5.37
N LYS A 15 -5.60 -15.07 5.17
CA LYS A 15 -4.48 -15.17 4.21
C LYS A 15 -4.91 -14.92 2.76
N ILE A 16 -6.05 -15.49 2.35
CA ILE A 16 -6.59 -15.30 1.00
C ILE A 16 -6.95 -13.82 0.81
N ALA A 17 -7.63 -13.20 1.78
CA ALA A 17 -7.92 -11.78 1.76
C ALA A 17 -6.63 -10.94 1.73
N ALA A 18 -5.61 -11.28 2.53
CA ALA A 18 -4.32 -10.57 2.54
C ALA A 18 -3.64 -10.61 1.16
N LEU A 19 -3.61 -11.78 0.53
CA LEU A 19 -3.06 -11.94 -0.81
C LEU A 19 -3.83 -11.09 -1.84
N ARG A 20 -5.17 -11.12 -1.79
CA ARG A 20 -6.02 -10.30 -2.67
C ARG A 20 -5.78 -8.80 -2.47
N MET A 21 -5.65 -8.35 -1.24
CA MET A 21 -5.34 -6.96 -0.92
C MET A 21 -3.98 -6.55 -1.46
N TYR A 22 -2.98 -7.41 -1.31
CA TYR A 22 -1.67 -7.19 -1.92
C TYR A 22 -1.75 -7.13 -3.45
N THR A 23 -2.48 -8.05 -4.09
CA THR A 23 -2.73 -8.00 -5.55
C THR A 23 -3.39 -6.70 -5.97
N CYS A 24 -4.33 -6.15 -5.19
CA CYS A 24 -4.90 -4.83 -5.47
C CYS A 24 -3.85 -3.72 -5.43
N CYS A 25 -2.84 -3.81 -4.57
CA CYS A 25 -1.76 -2.82 -4.48
C CYS A 25 -0.82 -2.83 -5.71
N VAL A 26 -0.73 -3.94 -6.45
CA VAL A 26 0.26 -4.11 -7.52
C VAL A 26 -0.32 -4.35 -8.92
N GLU A 27 -1.57 -4.81 -9.02
CA GLU A 27 -2.23 -5.08 -10.31
C GLU A 27 -3.35 -4.09 -10.63
N ARG A 28 -3.87 -3.34 -9.62
CA ARG A 28 -4.97 -2.37 -9.80
C ARG A 28 -4.50 -0.92 -9.73
N ILE A 29 -3.21 -0.68 -9.96
CA ILE A 29 -2.57 0.63 -10.00
C ILE A 29 -2.04 0.87 -11.41
N ASN A 30 -2.25 2.08 -11.94
CA ASN A 30 -1.66 2.50 -13.21
C ASN A 30 -0.21 2.96 -13.01
N TYR A 31 0.74 2.02 -12.97
CA TYR A 31 2.16 2.33 -12.72
C TYR A 31 2.76 3.29 -13.74
N ASP A 32 2.35 3.21 -15.01
CA ASP A 32 2.84 4.09 -16.07
C ASP A 32 2.51 5.56 -15.76
N GLU A 33 1.33 5.83 -15.19
CA GLU A 33 0.94 7.18 -14.78
C GLU A 33 1.81 7.69 -13.63
N PHE A 34 2.15 6.85 -12.65
CA PHE A 34 3.09 7.22 -11.59
C PHE A 34 4.48 7.51 -12.15
N PHE A 35 4.97 6.67 -13.07
CA PHE A 35 6.30 6.84 -13.64
C PHE A 35 6.38 8.11 -14.49
N ASP A 36 5.36 8.42 -15.28
CA ASP A 36 5.25 9.67 -16.04
C ASP A 36 5.17 10.89 -15.12
N LYS A 37 4.15 10.94 -14.25
CA LYS A 37 3.85 12.13 -13.44
C LYS A 37 4.89 12.43 -12.39
N CYS A 38 5.52 11.40 -11.82
CA CYS A 38 6.55 11.55 -10.80
C CYS A 38 7.97 11.43 -11.37
N THR A 39 8.13 11.28 -12.70
CA THR A 39 9.43 11.14 -13.37
C THR A 39 10.28 10.02 -12.75
N LEU A 40 9.63 8.91 -12.37
CA LEU A 40 10.33 7.78 -11.77
C LEU A 40 10.93 6.93 -12.90
N PRO A 41 12.19 6.48 -12.78
CA PRO A 41 12.80 5.64 -13.79
C PRO A 41 12.13 4.25 -13.79
N ASP A 42 11.96 3.63 -14.96
CA ASP A 42 11.39 2.28 -15.07
C ASP A 42 12.36 1.22 -14.51
N THR A 43 12.23 0.95 -13.22
CA THR A 43 13.11 0.04 -12.47
C THR A 43 12.32 -0.73 -11.43
N LEU A 44 12.87 -1.88 -10.99
CA LEU A 44 12.31 -2.64 -9.88
C LEU A 44 12.13 -1.78 -8.62
N ASN A 45 13.06 -0.85 -8.38
CA ASN A 45 12.99 0.04 -7.22
C ASN A 45 11.83 1.03 -7.34
N SER A 46 11.62 1.67 -8.49
CA SER A 46 10.48 2.57 -8.69
C SER A 46 9.15 1.84 -8.57
N TRP A 47 9.05 0.64 -9.14
CA TRP A 47 7.89 -0.23 -8.93
C TRP A 47 7.67 -0.52 -7.43
N PHE A 48 8.73 -0.88 -6.71
CA PHE A 48 8.67 -1.16 -5.28
C PHE A 48 8.23 0.07 -4.48
N LEU A 49 8.74 1.27 -4.79
CA LEU A 49 8.39 2.51 -4.10
C LEU A 49 6.89 2.84 -4.22
N VAL A 50 6.31 2.65 -5.41
CA VAL A 50 4.87 2.81 -5.64
C VAL A 50 4.09 1.69 -4.94
N ALA A 51 4.52 0.43 -5.07
CA ALA A 51 3.86 -0.71 -4.41
C ALA A 51 3.82 -0.58 -2.88
N GLN A 52 4.94 -0.20 -2.25
CA GLN A 52 5.03 -0.06 -0.80
C GLN A 52 4.16 1.07 -0.25
N LEU A 53 3.94 2.13 -1.04
CA LEU A 53 3.07 3.25 -0.65
C LEU A 53 1.64 2.76 -0.50
N HIS A 54 1.17 1.99 -1.49
CA HIS A 54 -0.15 1.35 -1.47
C HIS A 54 -0.28 0.31 -0.36
N VAL A 55 0.74 -0.54 -0.19
CA VAL A 55 0.79 -1.50 0.92
C VAL A 55 0.71 -0.76 2.25
N TRP A 56 1.47 0.31 2.45
CA TRP A 56 1.44 1.10 3.70
C TRP A 56 0.03 1.61 4.02
N MET A 57 -0.69 2.18 3.04
CA MET A 57 -2.07 2.64 3.25
C MET A 57 -2.99 1.50 3.71
N CYS A 58 -2.88 0.31 3.11
CA CYS A 58 -3.60 -0.88 3.55
C CYS A 58 -3.20 -1.30 4.97
N LEU A 59 -1.91 -1.24 5.32
CA LEU A 59 -1.43 -1.60 6.66
C LEU A 59 -2.00 -0.65 7.73
N VAL A 60 -2.03 0.66 7.46
CA VAL A 60 -2.61 1.64 8.39
C VAL A 60 -4.08 1.32 8.66
N ARG A 61 -4.87 1.05 7.62
CA ARG A 61 -6.28 0.68 7.76
C ARG A 61 -6.47 -0.62 8.53
N MET A 62 -5.76 -1.67 8.14
CA MET A 62 -5.98 -3.00 8.74
C MET A 62 -5.46 -3.09 10.18
N ARG A 63 -4.50 -2.27 10.60
CA ARG A 63 -4.05 -2.25 12.02
C ARG A 63 -5.16 -1.85 13.00
N GLN A 64 -6.18 -1.13 12.53
CA GLN A 64 -7.35 -0.74 13.34
C GLN A 64 -8.23 -1.96 13.70
N GLU A 65 -8.17 -3.03 12.91
CA GLU A 65 -8.96 -4.27 13.08
C GLU A 65 -8.38 -5.27 14.10
N GLY A 66 -7.64 -4.75 15.09
CA GLY A 66 -7.09 -5.52 16.20
C GLY A 66 -6.19 -6.69 15.78
N ARG A 67 -6.42 -7.87 16.37
CA ARG A 67 -5.55 -9.05 16.16
C ARG A 67 -5.69 -9.67 14.77
N ALA A 68 -6.90 -9.67 14.21
CA ALA A 68 -7.14 -10.20 12.86
C ALA A 68 -6.48 -9.31 11.81
N GLY A 69 -6.63 -7.99 11.95
CA GLY A 69 -5.96 -6.99 11.12
C GLY A 69 -4.44 -7.08 11.16
N LYS A 70 -3.85 -7.19 12.36
CA LYS A 70 -2.40 -7.42 12.52
C LYS A 70 -1.92 -8.72 11.86
N TYR A 71 -2.73 -9.77 11.91
CA TYR A 71 -2.42 -11.04 11.23
C TYR A 71 -2.46 -10.87 9.71
N MET A 72 -3.46 -10.18 9.17
CA MET A 72 -3.56 -9.84 7.74
C MET A 72 -2.36 -9.01 7.27
N CYS A 73 -2.01 -7.95 8.01
CA CYS A 73 -0.84 -7.10 7.76
C CYS A 73 0.44 -7.90 7.57
N ARG A 74 0.68 -8.88 8.45
CA ARG A 74 1.86 -9.76 8.35
C ARG A 74 1.89 -10.53 7.02
N TYR A 75 0.74 -11.00 6.55
CA TYR A 75 0.65 -11.72 5.28
C TYR A 75 0.75 -10.81 4.07
N ILE A 76 0.22 -9.59 4.12
CA ILE A 76 0.40 -8.60 3.05
C ILE A 76 1.90 -8.31 2.85
N VAL A 77 2.62 -8.04 3.94
CA VAL A 77 4.08 -7.77 3.89
C VAL A 77 4.85 -9.01 3.40
N HIS A 78 4.44 -10.21 3.82
CA HIS A 78 5.04 -11.45 3.31
C HIS A 78 4.89 -11.58 1.79
N SER A 79 3.68 -11.41 1.27
CA SER A 79 3.40 -11.48 -0.17
C SER A 79 4.15 -10.41 -0.95
N MET A 80 4.30 -9.21 -0.39
CA MET A 80 5.13 -8.16 -0.99
C MET A 80 6.58 -8.58 -1.18
N TRP A 81 7.20 -9.16 -0.14
CA TRP A 81 8.59 -9.58 -0.25
C TRP A 81 8.80 -10.80 -1.16
N GLU A 82 7.83 -11.72 -1.20
CA GLU A 82 7.85 -12.82 -2.17
C GLU A 82 7.81 -12.30 -3.61
N ASP A 83 6.98 -11.29 -3.90
CA ASP A 83 6.90 -10.70 -5.25
C ASP A 83 8.17 -9.94 -5.62
N VAL A 84 8.74 -9.15 -4.71
CA VAL A 84 10.04 -8.47 -4.94
C VAL A 84 11.13 -9.51 -5.25
N GLU A 85 11.19 -10.62 -4.50
CA GLU A 85 12.16 -11.68 -4.75
C GLU A 85 11.92 -12.37 -6.11
N GLN A 86 10.66 -12.62 -6.46
CA GLN A 86 10.31 -13.24 -7.73
C GLN A 86 10.62 -12.33 -8.92
N ARG A 87 10.23 -11.05 -8.87
CA ARG A 87 10.48 -10.07 -9.94
C ARG A 87 11.98 -9.85 -10.14
N SER A 88 12.75 -9.72 -9.07
CA SER A 88 14.21 -9.60 -9.18
C SER A 88 14.88 -10.81 -9.84
N LYS A 89 14.39 -12.03 -9.59
CA LYS A 89 14.84 -13.24 -10.31
C LYS A 89 14.46 -13.21 -11.79
N ILE A 90 13.22 -12.84 -12.12
CA ILE A 90 12.72 -12.74 -13.49
C ILE A 90 13.53 -11.71 -14.30
N MET A 91 13.89 -10.58 -13.68
CA MET A 91 14.71 -9.53 -14.27
C MET A 91 16.20 -9.90 -14.40
N GLY A 92 16.60 -11.12 -13.99
CA GLY A 92 17.97 -11.59 -14.13
C GLY A 92 18.98 -10.94 -13.17
N ILE A 93 18.52 -10.30 -12.09
CA ILE A 93 19.41 -9.72 -11.08
C ILE A 93 20.11 -10.86 -10.35
N ASP A 94 21.44 -10.86 -10.34
CA ASP A 94 22.22 -11.90 -9.67
C ASP A 94 22.00 -11.89 -8.15
N ALA A 95 22.38 -12.99 -7.51
CA ALA A 95 22.09 -13.22 -6.10
C ALA A 95 22.75 -12.19 -5.15
N ILE A 96 23.92 -11.66 -5.49
CA ILE A 96 24.66 -10.72 -4.65
C ILE A 96 23.96 -9.36 -4.70
N HIS A 97 23.76 -8.81 -5.89
CA HIS A 97 23.07 -7.52 -6.05
C HIS A 97 21.62 -7.59 -5.57
N ARG A 98 20.92 -8.72 -5.75
CA ARG A 98 19.58 -8.92 -5.20
C ARG A 98 19.58 -8.85 -3.66
N LYS A 99 20.55 -9.46 -2.99
CA LYS A 99 20.65 -9.42 -1.52
C LYS A 99 20.90 -7.99 -1.02
N GLU A 100 21.77 -7.25 -1.71
CA GLU A 100 22.05 -5.84 -1.39
C GLU A 100 20.83 -4.95 -1.61
N ALA A 101 20.17 -5.08 -2.77
CA ALA A 101 18.94 -4.36 -3.10
C ALA A 101 17.83 -4.64 -2.07
N MET A 102 17.62 -5.91 -1.69
CA MET A 102 16.64 -6.29 -0.66
C MET A 102 16.91 -5.62 0.68
N LYS A 103 18.19 -5.47 1.08
CA LYS A 103 18.55 -4.76 2.31
C LYS A 103 18.16 -3.29 2.23
N VAL A 104 18.50 -2.62 1.14
CA VAL A 104 18.15 -1.20 0.92
C VAL A 104 16.64 -1.02 0.87
N MET A 105 15.91 -1.87 0.14
CA MET A 105 14.45 -1.83 0.07
C MET A 105 13.80 -2.05 1.44
N THR A 106 14.37 -2.92 2.28
CA THR A 106 13.89 -3.14 3.66
C THR A 106 14.06 -1.89 4.52
N GLU A 107 15.22 -1.23 4.44
CA GLU A 107 15.47 0.03 5.15
C GLU A 107 14.51 1.14 4.68
N THR A 108 14.32 1.26 3.36
CA THR A 108 13.35 2.16 2.74
C THR A 108 11.93 1.88 3.20
N PHE A 109 11.53 0.61 3.34
CA PHE A 109 10.20 0.22 3.81
C PHE A 109 9.95 0.64 5.26
N TYR A 110 10.92 0.46 6.15
CA TYR A 110 10.79 0.93 7.53
C TYR A 110 10.75 2.46 7.59
N ALA A 111 11.61 3.14 6.82
CA ALA A 111 11.57 4.60 6.72
C ALA A 111 10.20 5.08 6.21
N ALA A 112 9.61 4.38 5.23
CA ALA A 112 8.27 4.65 4.72
C ALA A 112 7.20 4.56 5.80
N ILE A 113 7.20 3.49 6.59
CA ILE A 113 6.24 3.32 7.69
C ILE A 113 6.32 4.51 8.65
N PHE A 114 7.52 4.85 9.14
CA PHE A 114 7.65 5.95 10.10
C PHE A 114 7.33 7.32 9.50
N GLY A 115 7.88 7.61 8.31
CA GLY A 115 7.73 8.91 7.68
C GLY A 115 6.31 9.18 7.21
N TYR A 116 5.63 8.19 6.66
CA TYR A 116 4.25 8.34 6.22
C TYR A 116 3.26 8.33 7.40
N ASP A 117 3.48 7.53 8.45
CA ASP A 117 2.68 7.60 9.68
C ASP A 117 2.79 9.00 10.32
N GLU A 118 3.99 9.59 10.39
CA GLU A 118 4.18 10.95 10.89
C GLU A 118 3.49 11.99 10.00
N GLY A 119 3.67 11.89 8.67
CA GLY A 119 3.10 12.83 7.71
C GLY A 119 1.57 12.82 7.69
N ILE A 120 0.94 11.64 7.74
CA ILE A 120 -0.51 11.56 7.71
C ILE A 120 -1.15 12.11 8.99
N LEU A 121 -0.49 11.96 10.14
CA LEU A 121 -0.95 12.47 11.44
C LEU A 121 -0.66 13.96 11.67
N SER A 122 0.23 14.55 10.88
CA SER A 122 0.67 15.94 10.99
C SER A 122 0.01 16.81 9.91
N ASP A 123 0.81 17.49 9.08
CA ASP A 123 0.36 18.37 8.01
C ASP A 123 0.97 18.00 6.65
N ASP A 124 0.53 18.69 5.60
CA ASP A 124 0.92 18.41 4.23
C ASP A 124 2.42 18.65 3.95
N PRO A 125 3.08 19.68 4.50
CA PRO A 125 4.54 19.81 4.40
C PRO A 125 5.32 18.61 4.98
N VAL A 126 4.90 18.07 6.13
CA VAL A 126 5.56 16.89 6.72
C VAL A 126 5.36 15.66 5.83
N LEU A 127 4.14 15.44 5.32
CA LEU A 127 3.85 14.36 4.38
C LEU A 127 4.62 14.52 3.06
N ALA A 128 4.66 15.73 2.49
CA ALA A 128 5.46 16.05 1.30
C ALA A 128 6.94 15.74 1.53
N ALA A 129 7.49 16.10 2.69
CA ALA A 129 8.88 15.83 3.02
C ALA A 129 9.16 14.32 3.13
N ALA A 130 8.21 13.53 3.67
CA ALA A 130 8.33 12.08 3.70
C ALA A 130 8.31 11.48 2.29
N LEU A 131 7.35 11.88 1.45
CA LEU A 131 7.25 11.46 0.05
C LEU A 131 8.52 11.83 -0.73
N TRP A 132 9.04 13.04 -0.55
CA TRP A 132 10.28 13.48 -1.17
C TRP A 132 11.48 12.60 -0.78
N ARG A 133 11.63 12.28 0.51
CA ARG A 133 12.73 11.44 0.99
C ARG A 133 12.66 10.01 0.47
N ILE A 134 11.45 9.45 0.39
CA ILE A 134 11.23 8.01 0.18
C ILE A 134 10.87 7.72 -1.28
N LEU A 135 9.74 8.23 -1.76
CA LEU A 135 9.23 7.96 -3.12
C LEU A 135 10.13 8.58 -4.19
N PHE A 136 10.59 9.81 -3.97
CA PHE A 136 11.47 10.51 -4.90
C PHE A 136 12.96 10.31 -4.59
N ASN A 137 13.31 9.57 -3.53
CA ASN A 137 14.71 9.37 -3.11
C ASN A 137 15.52 10.68 -3.01
N ARG A 138 14.88 11.78 -2.58
CA ARG A 138 15.45 13.13 -2.50
C ARG A 138 15.80 13.75 -3.86
N GLN A 139 15.24 13.23 -4.94
CA GLN A 139 15.46 13.63 -6.33
C GLN A 139 14.15 14.12 -6.96
N CYS A 140 13.58 15.18 -6.38
CA CYS A 140 12.43 15.88 -6.95
C CYS A 140 12.59 17.37 -6.68
N GLU A 141 12.65 18.13 -7.77
CA GLU A 141 12.79 19.59 -7.74
C GLU A 141 11.48 20.32 -8.08
N ASP A 142 10.49 19.63 -8.64
CA ASP A 142 9.17 20.20 -8.96
C ASP A 142 8.20 20.05 -7.76
N PRO A 143 7.81 21.14 -7.08
CA PRO A 143 6.86 21.07 -5.98
C PRO A 143 5.49 20.53 -6.39
N LYS A 144 5.11 20.64 -7.66
CA LYS A 144 3.82 20.13 -8.15
C LYS A 144 3.73 18.61 -8.10
N GLN A 145 4.84 17.91 -8.28
CA GLN A 145 4.88 16.45 -8.16
C GLN A 145 4.66 16.01 -6.70
N LEU A 146 5.21 16.77 -5.75
CA LEU A 146 4.97 16.54 -4.32
C LEU A 146 3.53 16.86 -3.94
N GLU A 147 2.98 17.98 -4.41
CA GLU A 147 1.59 18.37 -4.19
C GLU A 147 0.63 17.29 -4.72
N LEU A 148 0.84 16.82 -5.95
CA LEU A 148 0.06 15.73 -6.55
C LEU A 148 0.08 14.48 -5.67
N MET A 149 1.26 14.08 -5.19
CA MET A 149 1.40 12.88 -4.36
C MET A 149 0.82 13.04 -2.96
N VAL A 150 0.90 14.24 -2.37
CA VAL A 150 0.23 14.55 -1.09
C VAL A 150 -1.28 14.47 -1.27
N GLU A 151 -1.84 15.13 -2.28
CA GLU A 151 -3.27 15.10 -2.59
C GLU A 151 -3.74 13.65 -2.80
N TYR A 152 -2.99 12.88 -3.60
CA TYR A 152 -3.26 11.47 -3.84
C TYR A 152 -3.33 10.68 -2.52
N VAL A 153 -2.29 10.75 -1.69
CA VAL A 153 -2.23 9.99 -0.43
C VAL A 153 -3.37 10.39 0.51
N ARG A 154 -3.67 11.69 0.64
CA ARG A 154 -4.78 12.18 1.47
C ARG A 154 -6.12 11.63 0.99
N LYS A 155 -6.37 11.66 -0.33
CA LYS A 155 -7.60 11.14 -0.95
C LYS A 155 -7.75 9.63 -0.77
N GLN A 156 -6.67 8.87 -0.95
CA GLN A 156 -6.70 7.43 -0.76
C GLN A 156 -6.92 7.06 0.70
N MET A 157 -6.21 7.70 1.63
CA MET A 157 -6.37 7.44 3.05
C MET A 157 -7.77 7.77 3.53
N GLN A 158 -8.35 8.90 3.10
CA GLN A 158 -9.74 9.23 3.40
C GLN A 158 -10.71 8.16 2.88
N TYR A 159 -10.50 7.67 1.65
CA TYR A 159 -11.35 6.66 1.04
C TYR A 159 -11.24 5.31 1.74
N ILE A 160 -10.01 4.84 1.98
CA ILE A 160 -9.73 3.53 2.57
C ILE A 160 -10.17 3.49 4.04
N ASP A 161 -10.00 4.57 4.78
CA ASP A 161 -10.46 4.68 6.17
C ASP A 161 -11.99 4.54 6.28
N ALA A 162 -12.73 4.98 5.26
CA ALA A 162 -14.19 4.83 5.18
C ALA A 162 -14.67 3.42 4.81
N LEU A 163 -13.78 2.49 4.43
CA LEU A 163 -14.16 1.12 4.10
C LEU A 163 -14.44 0.29 5.36
N ASP A 164 -15.38 -0.64 5.26
CA ASP A 164 -15.70 -1.57 6.35
C ASP A 164 -14.56 -2.57 6.58
N GLY A 165 -14.07 -2.61 7.82
CA GLY A 165 -12.88 -3.41 8.16
C GLY A 165 -13.17 -4.90 8.27
N GLU A 166 -14.41 -5.26 8.62
CA GLU A 166 -14.83 -6.66 8.68
C GLU A 166 -14.91 -7.23 7.26
N ASP A 167 -15.46 -6.46 6.32
CA ASP A 167 -15.49 -6.83 4.92
C ASP A 167 -14.07 -6.98 4.36
N LEU A 168 -13.19 -6.01 4.61
CA LEU A 168 -11.80 -6.09 4.17
C LEU A 168 -11.06 -7.32 4.72
N LEU A 169 -11.34 -7.74 5.96
CA LEU A 169 -10.78 -8.96 6.55
C LEU A 169 -11.24 -10.25 5.84
N LEU A 170 -12.37 -10.21 5.13
CA LEU A 170 -12.96 -11.34 4.43
C LEU A 170 -12.67 -11.32 2.93
N THR A 171 -12.74 -10.14 2.31
CA THR A 171 -12.63 -9.97 0.85
C THR A 171 -11.20 -9.63 0.44
N GLY A 172 -10.53 -8.77 1.21
CA GLY A 172 -9.26 -8.15 0.85
C GLY A 172 -9.37 -7.19 -0.33
N GLU A 173 -10.59 -6.77 -0.70
CA GLU A 173 -10.79 -5.99 -1.91
C GLU A 173 -10.63 -4.48 -1.64
N VAL A 174 -9.60 -3.90 -2.24
CA VAL A 174 -9.36 -2.45 -2.21
C VAL A 174 -9.43 -1.93 -3.65
N LYS A 175 -10.13 -0.82 -3.82
CA LYS A 175 -10.13 -0.04 -5.06
C LYS A 175 -9.31 1.21 -4.83
N TRP A 176 -8.56 1.62 -5.84
CA TRP A 176 -7.75 2.83 -5.77
C TRP A 176 -8.40 3.93 -6.59
N ARG A 177 -8.45 5.13 -6.04
CA ARG A 177 -8.77 6.33 -6.84
C ARG A 177 -7.65 6.56 -7.87
N PRO A 178 -7.93 7.18 -9.02
CA PRO A 178 -6.88 7.50 -9.99
C PRO A 178 -5.86 8.50 -9.42
N LEU A 179 -4.64 8.52 -9.97
CA LEU A 179 -3.61 9.46 -9.54
C LEU A 179 -4.00 10.90 -9.87
N VAL A 180 -4.48 11.12 -11.10
CA VAL A 180 -5.05 12.39 -11.56
C VAL A 180 -6.57 12.24 -11.69
N GLU A 181 -7.33 13.09 -10.99
CA GLU A 181 -8.78 13.12 -11.12
C GLU A 181 -9.21 14.17 -12.14
N GLU A 182 -9.84 13.73 -13.24
CA GLU A 182 -10.43 14.66 -14.21
C GLU A 182 -11.68 15.37 -13.67
N ASN A 183 -12.35 14.79 -12.67
CA ASN A 183 -13.53 15.34 -12.03
C ASN A 183 -13.41 15.31 -10.50
N ALA A 184 -13.30 16.48 -9.88
CA ALA A 184 -13.18 16.63 -8.42
C ALA A 184 -14.39 16.07 -7.63
N GLN A 185 -15.53 15.81 -8.29
CA GLN A 185 -16.73 15.20 -7.69
C GLN A 185 -16.76 13.66 -7.86
N SER A 186 -15.72 13.06 -8.45
CA SER A 186 -15.54 11.61 -8.57
C SER A 186 -15.29 10.98 -7.19
N ILE A 187 -16.33 10.94 -6.35
CA ILE A 187 -16.30 10.17 -5.12
C ILE A 187 -16.50 8.72 -5.53
N LEU A 188 -15.48 7.87 -5.35
CA LEU A 188 -15.72 6.43 -5.27
C LEU A 188 -16.68 6.21 -4.09
N LYS A 189 -17.97 6.01 -4.39
CA LYS A 189 -18.94 5.66 -3.36
C LYS A 189 -18.48 4.34 -2.73
N VAL A 190 -18.44 4.29 -1.41
CA VAL A 190 -18.22 3.02 -0.69
C VAL A 190 -19.34 2.08 -1.11
N VAL A 191 -18.99 1.02 -1.84
CA VAL A 191 -19.97 0.02 -2.25
C VAL A 191 -20.25 -0.82 -1.03
N THR A 192 -21.47 -0.75 -0.50
CA THR A 192 -21.90 -1.61 0.60
C THR A 192 -21.92 -3.05 0.08
N PRO A 193 -21.24 -4.00 0.74
CA PRO A 193 -21.30 -5.40 0.33
C PRO A 193 -22.75 -5.89 0.40
N THR A 194 -23.31 -6.30 -0.75
CA THR A 194 -24.52 -7.13 -0.77
C THR A 194 -24.09 -8.54 -0.38
N TYR A 195 -24.15 -8.83 0.93
CA TYR A 195 -24.14 -10.22 1.37
C TYR A 195 -25.44 -10.84 0.85
N ASN A 196 -25.33 -11.72 -0.16
CA ASN A 196 -26.43 -12.62 -0.45
C ASN A 196 -26.55 -13.56 0.75
N ASP A 197 -27.61 -13.42 1.53
CA ASP A 197 -28.00 -14.32 2.62
C ASP A 197 -28.34 -15.76 2.15
N THR A 198 -27.91 -16.14 0.94
CA THR A 198 -27.97 -17.50 0.41
C THR A 198 -26.56 -18.07 0.40
N GLY A 199 -26.24 -18.87 1.42
CA GLY A 199 -24.89 -19.30 1.74
C GLY A 199 -24.30 -20.43 0.91
N LEU A 200 -23.08 -20.80 1.32
CA LEU A 200 -22.49 -22.16 1.42
C LEU A 200 -21.19 -22.08 2.23
#